data_AF-A0A4Q0ZXA2-F1
#
_entry.id   AF-A0A4Q0ZXA2-F1
#
_cell.length_a   1.000
_cell.length_b   1.000
_cell.length_c   1.000
_cell.angle_alpha   90.00
_cell.angle_beta   90.00
_cell.angle_gamma   90.00
#
_symmetry.space_group_name_H-M   'P 1'
#
loop_
_entity.id
_entity.type
_entity.pdbx_description
1 polymer ?
#
loop_
_entity_poly.entity_id
_entity_poly.type
_entity_poly.pdbx_seq_one_letter_code
_entity_poly.pdbx_strand_id
1 'polypeptide(L)'
;MSYEEIFILGWNLNLLMFFINLAIAIRTMNQKSREQLLEENKILTELKMEFDLYYPYRRYETLITYFIPFTAFFRMSYRIIEMLSFFSKNRGSTLIDYMIYKYKSDIELAKNRLK
;
A
#
# COMPACT_ATOMS: atom_id res chain seq x y z
N MET A 1 6.58 -16.78 26.94
CA MET A 1 6.26 -15.44 26.41
C MET A 1 4.93 -15.00 27.01
N SER A 2 4.88 -13.87 27.70
CA SER A 2 3.66 -13.32 28.29
C SER A 2 2.79 -12.63 27.23
N TYR A 3 1.54 -12.36 27.58
CA TYR A 3 0.64 -11.60 26.71
C TYR A 3 1.17 -10.19 26.42
N GLU A 4 1.76 -9.54 27.44
CA GLU A 4 2.36 -8.21 27.31
C GLU A 4 3.54 -8.21 26.33
N GLU A 5 4.39 -9.24 26.38
CA GLU A 5 5.51 -9.43 25.45
C GLU A 5 5.01 -9.60 24.00
N ILE A 6 3.94 -10.38 23.79
CA ILE A 6 3.31 -10.53 22.46
C ILE A 6 2.75 -9.20 21.97
N PHE A 7 2.09 -8.45 22.85
CA PHE A 7 1.50 -7.15 22.51
C PHE A 7 2.57 -6.14 22.07
N ILE A 8 3.66 -6.02 22.84
CA ILE A 8 4.82 -5.16 22.51
C ILE A 8 5.46 -5.60 21.20
N LEU A 9 5.63 -6.91 20.99
CA LEU A 9 6.16 -7.45 19.73
C LEU A 9 5.34 -7.00 18.53
N GLY A 10 4.01 -7.04 18.62
CA GLY A 10 3.12 -6.61 17.54
C GLY A 10 3.27 -5.15 17.16
N TRP A 11 3.51 -4.27 18.15
CA TRP A 11 3.80 -2.86 17.92
C TRP A 11 5.17 -2.64 17.29
N ASN A 12 6.19 -3.35 17.77
CA ASN A 12 7.54 -3.29 17.20
C ASN A 12 7.55 -3.75 15.73
N LEU A 13 6.77 -4.77 15.39
CA LEU A 13 6.62 -5.23 14.00
C LEU A 13 5.86 -4.22 13.14
N ASN A 14 4.82 -3.56 13.67
CA ASN A 14 4.15 -2.45 12.98
C ASN A 14 5.15 -1.32 12.68
N LEU A 15 5.99 -0.95 13.65
CA LEU A 15 7.01 0.08 13.49
C LEU A 15 8.08 -0.32 12.46
N LEU A 16 8.52 -1.58 12.48
CA LEU A 16 9.44 -2.12 11.47
C LEU A 16 8.86 -1.95 10.05
N MET A 17 7.58 -2.30 9.86
CA MET A 17 6.94 -2.14 8.55
C MET A 17 6.81 -0.68 8.11
N PHE A 18 6.61 0.24 9.05
CA PHE A 18 6.64 1.66 8.75
C PHE A 18 8.00 2.08 8.17
N PHE A 19 9.11 1.67 8.80
CA PHE A 19 10.45 1.98 8.29
C PHE A 19 10.73 1.31 6.93
N ILE A 20 10.29 0.07 6.73
CA ILE A 20 10.43 -0.60 5.43
C ILE A 20 9.69 0.16 4.32
N ASN A 21 8.45 0.57 4.58
CA ASN A 21 7.68 1.37 3.62
C ASN A 21 8.34 2.70 3.32
N LEU A 22 8.81 3.40 4.35
CA LEU A 22 9.50 4.67 4.19
C LEU A 22 10.75 4.51 3.34
N ALA A 23 11.54 3.45 3.57
CA ALA A 23 12.72 3.15 2.78
C ALA A 23 12.38 2.87 1.30
N ILE A 24 11.31 2.11 1.03
CA ILE A 24 10.84 1.85 -0.34
C ILE A 24 10.41 3.15 -1.03
N ALA A 25 9.67 4.01 -0.32
CA ALA A 25 9.19 5.28 -0.86
C ALA A 25 10.36 6.21 -1.21
N ILE A 26 11.29 6.43 -0.27
CA ILE A 26 12.48 7.26 -0.48
C ILE A 26 13.31 6.73 -1.65
N ARG A 27 13.56 5.41 -1.69
CA ARG A 27 14.32 4.80 -2.77
C ARG A 27 13.65 5.01 -4.13
N THR A 28 12.33 4.85 -4.20
CA THR A 28 11.58 5.03 -5.45
C THR A 28 11.60 6.48 -5.92
N MET A 29 11.46 7.43 -5.00
CA MET A 29 11.48 8.86 -5.33
C MET A 29 12.86 9.33 -5.79
N ASN A 30 13.94 8.86 -5.16
CA ASN A 30 15.31 9.27 -5.50
C ASN A 30 15.78 8.80 -6.88
N GLN A 31 15.03 7.91 -7.54
CA GLN A 31 15.38 7.37 -8.86
C GLN A 31 14.74 8.13 -10.03
N LYS A 32 13.92 9.16 -9.76
CA LYS A 32 13.09 9.81 -10.77
C LYS A 32 13.28 11.32 -10.77
N SER A 33 13.07 11.95 -11.93
CA SER A 33 13.02 13.40 -12.03
C SER A 33 11.75 13.96 -11.39
N ARG A 34 11.76 15.27 -11.09
CA ARG A 34 10.57 15.96 -10.58
C ARG A 34 9.39 15.85 -11.54
N GLU A 35 9.64 16.01 -12.84
CA GLU A 35 8.61 15.95 -13.89
C GLU A 35 7.97 14.55 -13.94
N GLN A 36 8.78 13.50 -13.89
CA GLN A 36 8.29 12.12 -13.84
C GLN A 36 7.40 11.87 -12.61
N LEU A 37 7.83 12.34 -11.44
CA LEU A 37 7.05 12.20 -10.21
C LEU A 37 5.71 12.95 -10.28
N LEU A 38 5.66 14.11 -10.94
CA LEU A 38 4.42 14.88 -11.10
C LEU A 38 3.43 14.19 -12.03
N GLU A 39 3.91 13.62 -13.14
CA GLU A 39 3.07 12.88 -14.08
C GLU A 39 2.48 11.62 -13.43
N GLU A 40 3.32 10.86 -12.73
CA GLU A 40 2.89 9.67 -11.98
C GLU A 40 1.88 10.02 -10.87
N ASN A 41 2.10 11.13 -10.17
CA ASN A 41 1.19 11.62 -9.14
C ASN A 41 -0.18 11.98 -9.73
N LYS A 42 -0.22 12.61 -10.91
CA LYS A 42 -1.47 12.93 -11.59
C LYS A 42 -2.29 11.67 -11.85
N ILE A 43 -1.68 10.64 -12.45
CA ILE A 43 -2.35 9.36 -12.75
C ILE A 43 -2.86 8.70 -11.46
N LEU A 44 -2.03 8.66 -10.42
CA LEU A 44 -2.42 8.06 -9.14
C LEU A 44 -3.51 8.85 -8.43
N THR A 45 -3.55 10.17 -8.58
CA THR A 45 -4.58 11.03 -8.01
C THR A 45 -5.93 10.78 -8.66
N GLU A 46 -5.97 10.66 -10.00
CA GLU A 46 -7.19 10.31 -10.74
C GLU A 46 -7.75 8.96 -10.28
N LEU A 47 -6.89 7.93 -10.22
CA LEU A 47 -7.28 6.60 -9.72
C LEU A 47 -7.74 6.62 -8.27
N LYS A 48 -7.08 7.41 -7.42
CA LYS A 48 -7.48 7.56 -6.03
C LYS A 48 -8.86 8.21 -5.90
N MET A 49 -9.14 9.26 -6.66
CA MET A 49 -10.45 9.91 -6.66
C MET A 49 -11.56 8.94 -7.05
N GLU A 50 -11.35 8.13 -8.10
CA GLU A 50 -12.31 7.08 -8.49
C GLU A 50 -12.46 6.03 -7.39
N PHE A 51 -11.35 5.57 -6.82
CA PHE A 51 -11.35 4.60 -5.73
C PHE A 51 -12.13 5.09 -4.50
N ASP A 52 -11.96 6.36 -4.12
CA ASP A 52 -12.60 6.96 -2.95
C ASP A 52 -14.13 7.03 -3.10
N LEU A 53 -14.68 7.03 -4.32
CA LEU A 53 -16.12 6.92 -4.57
C LEU A 53 -16.69 5.58 -4.10
N TYR A 54 -15.91 4.50 -4.22
CA TYR A 54 -16.33 3.16 -3.83
C TYR A 54 -16.03 2.86 -2.35
N TYR A 55 -15.06 3.56 -1.75
CA TYR A 55 -14.62 3.31 -0.37
C TYR A 55 -14.47 4.62 0.45
N PRO A 56 -15.56 5.37 0.66
CA PRO A 56 -15.52 6.72 1.24
C PRO A 56 -14.95 6.78 2.66
N TYR A 57 -15.09 5.71 3.44
CA TYR A 57 -14.64 5.66 4.84
C TYR A 57 -13.27 5.00 5.05
N ARG A 58 -12.60 4.56 3.98
CA ARG A 58 -11.33 3.81 4.06
C ARG A 58 -10.24 4.55 4.84
N ARG A 59 -10.23 5.88 4.76
CA ARG A 59 -9.26 6.70 5.52
C ARG A 59 -9.43 6.52 7.03
N TYR A 60 -10.66 6.55 7.52
CA TYR A 60 -10.95 6.37 8.95
C TYR A 60 -10.66 4.95 9.40
N GLU A 61 -11.04 3.95 8.61
CA GLU A 61 -10.69 2.54 8.85
C GLU A 61 -9.17 2.36 8.95
N THR A 62 -8.42 2.98 8.03
CA THR A 62 -6.96 2.92 8.03
C THR A 62 -6.37 3.53 9.29
N LEU A 63 -6.88 4.68 9.74
CA LEU A 63 -6.43 5.31 10.99
C LEU A 63 -6.70 4.41 12.21
N ILE A 64 -7.90 3.84 12.29
CA ILE A 64 -8.26 2.90 13.37
C ILE A 64 -7.31 1.71 13.38
N THR A 65 -6.96 1.19 12.20
CA THR A 65 -6.07 0.01 12.11
C THR A 65 -4.65 0.26 12.60
N TYR A 66 -4.20 1.52 12.69
CA TYR A 66 -2.90 1.83 13.30
C TYR A 66 -2.90 1.69 14.83
N PHE A 67 -4.06 1.60 15.46
CA PHE A 67 -4.18 1.35 16.90
C PHE A 67 -4.17 -0.13 17.28
N ILE A 68 -4.05 -1.04 16.30
CA ILE A 68 -4.15 -2.48 16.51
C ILE A 68 -2.76 -3.11 16.28
N PRO A 69 -2.21 -3.85 17.26
CA PRO A 69 -0.92 -4.53 17.11
C PRO A 69 -0.96 -5.50 15.92
N PHE A 70 0.20 -5.74 15.28
CA PHE A 70 0.38 -6.60 14.10
C PHE A 70 -0.36 -6.20 12.81
N THR A 71 -1.30 -5.25 12.83
CA THR A 71 -2.11 -4.95 11.64
C THR A 71 -1.29 -4.41 10.49
N ALA A 72 -0.37 -3.47 10.76
CA ALA A 72 0.53 -2.96 9.73
C ALA A 72 1.53 -4.04 9.28
N PHE A 73 2.00 -4.88 10.21
CA PHE A 73 2.83 -6.05 9.90
C PHE A 73 2.18 -6.95 8.85
N PHE A 74 1.04 -7.56 9.16
CA PHE A 74 0.38 -8.50 8.25
C PHE A 74 -0.05 -7.85 6.94
N ARG A 75 -0.64 -6.64 6.99
CA ARG A 75 -1.07 -5.90 5.79
C ARG A 75 0.11 -5.68 4.84
N MET A 76 1.26 -5.28 5.38
CA MET A 76 2.42 -4.98 4.56
C MET A 76 3.17 -6.22 4.11
N SER A 77 3.27 -7.27 4.93
CA SER A 77 3.82 -8.55 4.49
C SER A 77 3.04 -9.12 3.30
N TYR A 78 1.71 -9.11 3.37
CA TYR A 78 0.86 -9.51 2.25
C TYR A 78 1.13 -8.63 1.00
N ARG A 79 1.22 -7.32 1.20
CA ARG A 79 1.49 -6.36 0.12
C ARG A 79 2.84 -6.60 -0.56
N ILE A 80 3.88 -6.89 0.22
CA ILE A 80 5.21 -7.19 -0.31
C ILE A 80 5.18 -8.48 -1.13
N ILE A 81 4.50 -9.53 -0.66
CA ILE A 81 4.36 -10.78 -1.41
C ILE A 81 3.61 -10.55 -2.73
N GLU A 82 2.53 -9.76 -2.71
CA GLU A 82 1.77 -9.38 -3.90
C GLU A 82 2.67 -8.60 -4.90
N MET A 83 3.43 -7.62 -4.40
CA MET A 83 4.40 -6.85 -5.20
C MET A 83 5.46 -7.74 -5.84
N LEU A 84 6.11 -8.61 -5.05
CA LEU A 84 7.14 -9.53 -5.55
C LEU A 84 6.57 -10.46 -6.63
N SER A 85 5.34 -10.94 -6.42
CA SER A 85 4.63 -11.76 -7.41
C SER A 85 4.35 -10.96 -8.68
N PHE A 86 3.93 -9.70 -8.57
CA PHE A 86 3.72 -8.81 -9.71
C PHE A 86 5.01 -8.59 -10.51
N PHE A 87 6.11 -8.23 -9.84
CA PHE A 87 7.40 -7.99 -10.51
C PHE A 87 7.99 -9.24 -11.14
N SER A 88 7.75 -10.43 -10.55
CA SER A 88 8.21 -11.69 -11.13
C SER A 88 7.60 -11.98 -12.50
N LYS A 89 6.34 -11.55 -12.72
CA LYS A 89 5.59 -11.75 -13.96
C LYS A 89 5.72 -10.57 -14.94
N ASN A 90 6.00 -9.37 -14.42
CA ASN A 90 6.06 -8.12 -15.20
C ASN A 90 7.48 -7.54 -15.15
N ARG A 91 8.41 -8.14 -15.90
CA ARG A 91 9.80 -7.67 -15.96
C ARG A 91 9.86 -6.25 -16.53
N GLY A 92 10.68 -5.40 -15.93
CA GLY A 92 10.84 -3.99 -16.33
C GLY A 92 9.74 -3.05 -15.82
N SER A 93 8.78 -3.55 -15.04
CA SER A 93 7.78 -2.71 -14.38
C SER A 93 8.35 -2.00 -13.15
N THR A 94 7.76 -0.84 -12.83
CA THR A 94 8.11 0.02 -11.71
C THR A 94 7.12 -0.13 -10.56
N LEU A 95 7.45 0.43 -9.39
CA LEU A 95 6.54 0.49 -8.26
C LEU A 95 5.21 1.20 -8.60
N ILE A 96 5.26 2.20 -9.47
CA ILE A 96 4.08 2.95 -9.89
C ILE A 96 3.17 2.09 -10.76
N ASP A 97 3.73 1.27 -11.65
CA ASP A 97 2.95 0.32 -12.45
C ASP A 97 2.19 -0.66 -11.56
N TYR A 98 2.85 -1.16 -10.51
CA TYR A 98 2.20 -1.98 -9.49
C TYR A 98 1.07 -1.23 -8.77
N MET A 99 1.29 0.04 -8.38
CA MET A 99 0.27 0.86 -7.72
C MET A 99 -0.94 1.10 -8.62
N ILE A 100 -0.72 1.42 -9.89
CA ILE A 100 -1.76 1.60 -10.91
C ILE A 100 -2.55 0.30 -11.08
N TYR A 101 -1.85 -0.83 -11.26
CA TYR A 101 -2.47 -2.15 -11.33
C TYR A 101 -3.37 -2.40 -10.11
N LYS A 102 -2.87 -2.10 -8.90
CA LYS A 102 -3.63 -2.36 -7.69
C LYS A 102 -4.88 -1.49 -7.57
N TYR A 103 -4.78 -0.19 -7.84
CA TYR A 103 -5.94 0.70 -7.85
C TYR A 103 -6.99 0.23 -8.85
N LYS A 104 -6.60 -0.06 -10.09
CA LYS A 104 -7.52 -0.55 -11.13
C LYS A 104 -8.19 -1.86 -10.72
N SER A 105 -7.41 -2.81 -10.20
CA SER A 105 -7.92 -4.10 -9.71
C SER A 105 -8.96 -3.92 -8.59
N ASP A 106 -8.67 -3.06 -7.60
CA ASP A 106 -9.57 -2.84 -6.47
C ASP A 106 -10.85 -2.08 -6.88
N ILE A 107 -10.75 -1.14 -7.84
CA ILE A 107 -11.89 -0.43 -8.43
C ILE A 107 -12.79 -1.41 -9.21
N GLU A 108 -12.21 -2.25 -10.06
CA GLU A 108 -12.97 -3.25 -10.83
C GLU A 108 -13.67 -4.26 -9.92
N LEU A 109 -13.01 -4.70 -8.84
CA LEU A 109 -13.64 -5.54 -7.82
C LEU A 109 -14.83 -4.83 -7.16
N ALA A 110 -14.71 -3.53 -6.86
CA ALA A 110 -15.82 -2.76 -6.30
C ALA A 110 -16.99 -2.61 -7.29
N LYS A 111 -16.69 -2.30 -8.56
CA LYS A 111 -17.69 -2.22 -9.63
C LYS A 111 -18.44 -3.54 -9.80
N ASN A 112 -17.74 -4.67 -9.76
CA ASN A 112 -18.35 -5.99 -9.92
C ASN A 112 -19.18 -6.43 -8.70
N ARG A 113 -18.96 -5.86 -7.51
CA ARG A 113 -19.82 -6.09 -6.33
C ARG A 113 -21.12 -5.30 -6.34
N LEU A 114 -21.16 -4.20 -7.11
CA LEU A 114 -22.32 -3.32 -7.25
C LEU A 114 -23.21 -3.68 -8.45
N LYS A 115 -22.76 -4.59 -9.30
CA LYS A 115 -23.55 -5.21 -10.38
C LYS A 115 -24.31 -6.42 -9.85
#